data_AF-A0A1Z8XYB6-F1
#
_entry.id   AF-A0A1Z8XYB6-F1
#
_cell.length_a   1.000
_cell.length_b   1.000
_cell.length_c   1.000
_cell.angle_alpha   90.00
_cell.angle_beta   90.00
_cell.angle_gamma   90.00
#
_symmetry.space_group_name_H-M   'P 1'
#
loop_
_entity.id
_entity.type
_entity.pdbx_description
1 polymer ?
#
loop_
_entity_poly.entity_id
_entity_poly.type
_entity_poly.pdbx_seq_one_letter_code
_entity_poly.pdbx_strand_id
1 'polypeptide(L)' 'MKRLFYLLLPIVFLIVSVPWAFVNDTEKTLFGMPDWVIYSLVSAASFATLMALLIGFCWNISAGESDDDVIK' A
#
# COMPACT_ATOMS: atom_id res chain seq x y z
N MET A 1 12.37 10.92 11.96
CA MET A 1 11.04 10.28 12.18
C MET A 1 10.22 10.12 10.90
N LYS A 2 10.13 11.12 10.01
CA LYS A 2 9.37 11.05 8.74
C LYS A 2 9.76 9.85 7.85
N ARG A 3 11.06 9.54 7.72
CA ARG A 3 11.56 8.42 6.91
C ARG A 3 11.05 7.04 7.36
N LEU A 4 10.93 6.82 8.67
CA LEU A 4 10.39 5.57 9.23
C LEU A 4 8.89 5.44 8.91
N PHE A 5 8.14 6.55 8.98
CA PHE A 5 6.72 6.58 8.64
C PHE A 5 6.47 6.18 7.18
N TYR A 6 7.21 6.75 6.23
CA TYR A 6 7.09 6.38 4.81
C TYR A 6 7.50 4.93 4.52
N LEU A 7 8.36 4.34 5.34
CA LEU A 7 8.77 2.94 5.21
C LEU A 7 7.73 1.98 5.79
N LEU A 8 7.09 2.35 6.91
CA LEU A 8 6.06 1.54 7.56
C LEU A 8 4.71 1.64 6.86
N LEU A 9 4.38 2.78 6.24
CA LEU A 9 3.12 3.01 5.54
C LEU A 9 2.80 1.92 4.49
N PRO A 10 3.68 1.59 3.52
CA PRO A 10 3.40 0.54 2.55
C PRO A 10 3.35 -0.85 3.18
N ILE A 11 4.10 -1.11 4.25
CA ILE A 11 4.06 -2.40 4.98
C ILE A 11 2.68 -2.60 5.63
N VAL A 12 2.18 -1.57 6.30
CA VAL A 12 0.83 -1.60 6.91
C VAL A 12 -0.23 -1.78 5.82
N PHE A 13 -0.11 -1.07 4.70
CA PHE A 13 -1.02 -1.20 3.57
C PHE A 13 -0.99 -2.59 2.94
N LEU A 14 0.19 -3.22 2.86
CA LEU A 14 0.36 -4.58 2.37
C LEU A 14 -0.32 -5.60 3.29
N ILE A 15 -0.19 -5.43 4.61
CA ILE A 15 -0.86 -6.28 5.60
C ILE A 15 -2.38 -6.15 5.48
N VAL A 16 -2.91 -4.93 5.34
CA VAL A 16 -4.37 -4.70 5.18
C VAL A 16 -4.88 -5.19 3.83
N SER A 17 -4.06 -5.16 2.79
CA SER A 17 -4.40 -5.63 1.44
C SER A 17 -4.73 -7.12 1.40
N VAL A 18 -4.13 -7.92 2.30
CA VAL A 18 -4.43 -9.34 2.40
C VAL A 18 -5.85 -9.54 2.96
N PRO A 19 -6.70 -10.34 2.31
CA PRO A 19 -8.07 -10.59 2.73
C PRO A 19 -8.15 -11.52 3.96
N TRP A 20 -7.55 -11.14 5.10
CA TRP A 20 -7.51 -11.95 6.33
C TRP A 20 -8.91 -12.34 6.86
N ALA A 21 -9.91 -11.50 6.59
CA ALA A 21 -11.29 -11.72 7.03
C ALA A 21 -12.04 -12.76 6.18
N PHE A 22 -11.53 -13.10 5.00
CA PHE A 22 -12.17 -14.01 4.03
C PHE A 22 -11.72 -15.48 4.20
N VAL A 23 -11.11 -15.82 5.34
CA VAL A 23 -10.60 -17.16 5.66
C VAL A 23 -11.73 -18.18 5.93
N ASN A 24 -12.97 -17.72 6.18
CA ASN A 24 -14.10 -18.57 6.58
C ASN A 24 -15.32 -18.48 5.65
N ASP A 25 -15.21 -18.00 4.41
CA ASP A 25 -16.40 -17.56 3.69
C ASP A 25 -17.39 -18.65 3.27
N THR A 26 -18.57 -18.53 3.89
CA THR A 26 -19.86 -18.73 3.22
C THR A 26 -19.90 -17.83 1.98
N GLU A 27 -19.97 -18.45 0.80
CA GLU A 27 -19.90 -17.83 -0.52
C GLU A 27 -20.99 -16.77 -0.73
N LYS A 28 -20.72 -15.53 -0.37
CA LYS A 28 -21.43 -14.39 -0.94
C LYS A 28 -20.75 -14.02 -2.24
N THR A 29 -21.56 -14.04 -3.29
CA THR A 29 -21.16 -13.75 -4.66
C THR A 29 -21.76 -12.41 -5.08
N LEU A 30 -20.89 -11.45 -5.38
CA LEU A 30 -21.24 -10.18 -6.01
C LEU A 30 -20.78 -10.23 -7.46
N PHE A 31 -21.67 -9.89 -8.39
CA PHE A 31 -21.35 -9.83 -9.81
C PHE A 31 -20.85 -11.17 -10.42
N GLY A 32 -21.24 -12.30 -9.83
CA GLY A 32 -20.79 -13.63 -10.25
C GLY A 32 -19.37 -13.99 -9.81
N MET A 33 -18.75 -13.16 -8.96
CA MET A 33 -17.44 -13.41 -8.35
C MET A 33 -17.57 -13.44 -6.82
N PRO A 34 -16.72 -14.23 -6.13
CA PRO A 34 -16.65 -14.14 -4.68
C PRO A 34 -16.25 -12.74 -4.21
N ASP A 35 -16.85 -12.28 -3.12
CA ASP A 35 -16.62 -10.93 -2.57
C ASP A 35 -15.13 -10.66 -2.26
N TRP A 36 -14.38 -11.72 -1.90
CA TRP A 36 -12.94 -11.64 -1.64
C TRP A 36 -12.11 -11.26 -2.88
N VAL A 37 -12.57 -11.62 -4.08
CA VAL A 37 -11.90 -11.28 -5.35
C VAL A 37 -11.97 -9.78 -5.59
N ILE A 38 -13.16 -9.21 -5.38
CA ILE A 38 -13.41 -7.77 -5.52
C ILE A 38 -12.58 -7.00 -4.50
N TYR A 39 -12.56 -7.46 -3.25
CA TYR A 39 -11.73 -6.88 -2.20
C TYR A 39 -10.25 -6.86 -2.59
N SER A 40 -9.73 -8.00 -3.07
CA SER A 40 -8.33 -8.15 -3.47
C SER A 40 -7.96 -7.25 -4.66
N LEU A 41 -8.87 -7.09 -5.62
CA LEU A 41 -8.64 -6.23 -6.79
C LEU A 41 -8.58 -4.75 -6.38
N VAL A 42 -9.50 -4.31 -5.53
CA VAL A 42 -9.56 -2.92 -5.03
C VAL A 42 -8.36 -2.60 -4.14
N SER A 43 -7.97 -3.53 -3.26
CA SER A 43 -6.81 -3.35 -2.39
C SER A 43 -5.51 -3.28 -3.19
N ALA A 44 -5.33 -4.12 -4.21
CA ALA A 44 -4.17 -4.09 -5.09
C ALA A 44 -4.07 -2.78 -5.89
N ALA A 45 -5.18 -2.30 -6.46
CA ALA A 45 -5.22 -1.02 -7.17
C ALA A 45 -4.88 0.17 -6.25
N SER A 46 -5.41 0.13 -5.02
CA SER A 46 -5.11 1.14 -3.99
C SER A 46 -3.64 1.11 -3.59
N PHE A 47 -3.05 -0.07 -3.39
CA PHE A 47 -1.64 -0.23 -3.07
C PHE A 47 -0.73 0.25 -4.20
N ALA A 48 -1.02 -0.10 -5.44
CA ALA A 48 -0.27 0.36 -6.60
C ALA A 48 -0.30 1.90 -6.72
N THR A 49 -1.46 2.51 -6.50
CA THR A 49 -1.61 3.97 -6.48
C THR A 49 -0.80 4.61 -5.35
N LEU A 50 -0.87 4.03 -4.15
CA LEU A 50 -0.09 4.49 -3.00
C LEU A 50 1.42 4.41 -3.28
N MET A 51 1.89 3.29 -3.84
CA MET A 51 3.29 3.13 -4.23
C MET A 51 3.72 4.11 -5.32
N ALA A 52 2.88 4.35 -6.33
CA ALA A 52 3.16 5.35 -7.36
C ALA A 52 3.31 6.76 -6.77
N LEU A 53 2.48 7.13 -5.80
CA LEU A 53 2.62 8.40 -5.07
C LEU A 53 3.87 8.45 -4.20
N LEU A 54 4.17 7.38 -3.45
CA LEU A 54 5.36 7.32 -2.60
C LEU A 54 6.64 7.40 -3.45
N ILE A 55 6.69 6.72 -4.58
CA ILE A 55 7.80 6.82 -5.52
C ILE A 55 7.86 8.25 -6.08
N GLY A 56 6.77 8.79 -6.63
CA GLY A 56 6.79 10.13 -7.24
C GLY A 56 7.21 11.26 -6.28
N PHE A 57 6.74 11.24 -5.03
CA PHE A 57 6.98 12.32 -4.07
C PHE A 57 8.15 12.07 -3.12
N CYS A 58 8.42 10.81 -2.77
CA CYS A 58 9.41 10.46 -1.74
C CYS A 58 10.64 9.74 -2.31
N TRP A 59 10.78 9.59 -3.64
CA TRP A 59 11.99 9.03 -4.25
C TRP A 59 13.25 9.75 -3.78
N ASN A 60 13.22 11.09 -3.73
CA ASN A 60 14.38 11.89 -3.32
C ASN A 60 14.79 11.61 -1.85
N ILE A 61 13.80 11.55 -0.96
CA ILE A 61 13.98 11.22 0.46
C ILE A 61 14.46 9.77 0.64
N SER A 62 14.04 8.86 -0.25
CA SER A 62 14.40 7.45 -0.23
C SER A 62 15.78 7.19 -0.83
N ALA A 63 16.20 7.99 -1.82
CA ALA A 63 17.51 7.94 -2.48
C ALA A 63 18.66 8.44 -1.59
N GLY A 64 18.35 8.94 -0.40
CA GLY A 64 19.35 9.33 0.59
C GLY A 64 19.78 10.79 0.50
N GLU A 65 19.06 11.65 -0.22
CA GLU A 65 19.25 13.09 -0.13
C GLU A 65 18.85 13.52 1.29
N SER A 66 19.85 13.77 2.13
CA SER A 66 19.68 14.31 3.47
C SER A 66 19.37 15.80 3.36
N ASP A 67 18.49 16.32 4.21
CA ASP A 67 18.28 17.78 4.38
C ASP A 67 19.61 18.53 4.67
N ASP A 68 20.66 17.80 5.04
CA ASP A 68 22.03 18.30 5.29
C ASP A 68 22.80 18.64 4.00
N ASP A 69 22.40 18.15 2.83
CA ASP A 69 23.08 18.39 1.54
C ASP A 69 22.63 19.69 0.85
N VAL A 70 21.55 20.31 1.33
CA VAL A 70 21.03 21.60 0.82
C VAL A 70 21.78 22.79 1.43
N ILE A 71 22.51 22.59 2.53
CA ILE A 71 23.38 23.60 3.14
C ILE A 71 24.84 23.27 2.77
N LYS A 72 25.19 23.45 1.50
CA LYS A 72 26.58 23.54 1.08
C LYS A 72 26.78 24.57 -0.02
#